data_AF-A0A9D6PFD1-F1
#
_entry.id   AF-A0A9D6PFD1-F1
#
_cell.length_a   1.000
_cell.length_b   1.000
_cell.length_c   1.000
_cell.angle_alpha   90.00
_cell.angle_beta   90.00
_cell.angle_gamma   90.00
#
_symmetry.space_group_name_H-M   'P 1'
#
loop_
_entity.id
_entity.type
_entity.pdbx_description
1 polymer ?
#
loop_
_entity_poly.entity_id
_entity_poly.type
_entity_poly.pdbx_seq_one_letter_code
_entity_poly.pdbx_strand_id
1 'polypeptide(L)'
;MKKVWGRLLIIFAFICGLLSFVPPILTGNYFFTFDGARDLIWVKNQVDFLKPSLIGPWGSITGVFFGPLWFWILTIPYILGGGDPRIITLFSGLLIFSTGIIAYYLLKKHLFSLAFFTLVLGFTSPAILSLSEFAFSQH
;
A
#
# COMPACT_ATOMS: atom_id res chain seq x y z
N MET A 1 7.89 32.72 7.24
CA MET A 1 6.56 32.35 7.80
C MET A 1 5.76 31.42 6.89
N LYS A 2 5.35 31.80 5.66
CA LYS A 2 4.51 30.94 4.77
C LYS A 2 5.08 29.53 4.48
N LYS A 3 6.40 29.41 4.28
CA LYS A 3 7.07 28.10 4.07
C LYS A 3 7.02 27.17 5.29
N VAL A 4 6.98 27.71 6.50
CA VAL A 4 6.92 26.92 7.74
C VAL A 4 5.52 26.31 7.87
N TRP A 5 4.47 27.10 7.65
CA TRP A 5 3.09 26.63 7.66
C TRP A 5 2.81 25.54 6.63
N GLY A 6 3.34 25.66 5.41
CA GLY A 6 3.19 24.61 4.41
C GLY A 6 3.83 23.28 4.83
N ARG A 7 5.00 23.31 5.48
CA ARG A 7 5.65 22.11 6.01
C ARG A 7 4.85 21.50 7.17
N LEU A 8 4.38 22.34 8.09
CA LEU A 8 3.53 21.90 9.19
C LEU A 8 2.25 21.25 8.68
N LEU A 9 1.63 21.78 7.62
CA LEU A 9 0.44 21.18 7.03
C LEU A 9 0.72 19.81 6.43
N ILE A 10 1.84 19.62 5.72
CA ILE A 10 2.22 18.32 5.17
C ILE A 10 2.45 17.30 6.30
N ILE A 11 3.19 17.69 7.34
CA ILE A 11 3.46 16.82 8.49
C ILE A 11 2.15 16.44 9.18
N PHE A 12 1.27 17.42 9.40
CA PHE A 12 -0.04 17.20 9.99
C PHE A 12 -0.88 16.23 9.14
N ALA A 13 -0.99 16.47 7.84
CA ALA A 13 -1.72 15.59 6.92
C ALA A 13 -1.16 14.17 6.91
N PHE A 14 0.17 14.02 6.89
CA PHE A 14 0.83 12.72 6.95
C PHE A 14 0.54 11.97 8.25
N ILE A 15 0.63 12.65 9.40
CA ILE A 15 0.32 12.06 10.71
C ILE A 15 -1.16 11.66 10.79
N CYS A 16 -2.07 12.54 10.37
CA CYS A 16 -3.50 12.23 10.32
C CYS A 16 -3.79 11.02 9.43
N GLY A 17 -3.13 10.95 8.27
CA GLY A 17 -3.27 9.81 7.37
C GLY A 17 -2.80 8.50 8.00
N LEU A 18 -1.60 8.48 8.59
CA LEU A 18 -1.09 7.30 9.31
C LEU A 18 -2.01 6.89 10.47
N LEU A 19 -2.48 7.85 11.27
CA LEU A 19 -3.40 7.58 12.38
C LEU A 19 -4.77 7.07 11.92
N SER A 20 -5.13 7.28 10.65
CA SER A 20 -6.42 6.80 10.12
C SER A 20 -6.38 5.30 9.82
N PHE A 21 -5.32 4.80 9.16
CA PHE A 21 -5.29 3.39 8.71
C PHE A 21 -4.43 2.47 9.59
N VAL A 22 -3.40 2.98 10.28
CA VAL A 22 -2.49 2.12 11.07
C VAL A 22 -3.19 1.49 12.30
N PRO A 23 -3.90 2.24 13.16
CA PRO A 23 -4.53 1.65 14.35
C PRO A 23 -5.59 0.58 14.04
N PRO A 24 -6.49 0.75 13.05
CA PRO A 24 -7.40 -0.32 12.64
C PRO A 24 -6.68 -1.61 12.26
N ILE A 25 -5.60 -1.53 11.47
CA ILE A 25 -4.80 -2.71 11.07
C ILE A 25 -4.20 -3.40 12.29
N LEU A 26 -3.56 -2.65 13.20
CA LEU A 26 -2.90 -3.23 14.37
C LEU A 26 -3.89 -3.89 15.35
N THR A 27 -5.12 -3.38 15.41
CA THR A 27 -6.21 -3.94 16.24
C THR A 27 -6.97 -5.09 15.56
N GLY A 28 -6.61 -5.44 14.32
CA GLY A 28 -7.28 -6.51 13.56
C GLY A 28 -8.55 -6.07 12.82
N ASN A 29 -8.88 -4.78 12.85
CA ASN A 29 -10.02 -4.18 12.16
C ASN A 29 -9.59 -3.67 10.78
N TYR A 30 -9.35 -4.56 9.83
CA TYR A 30 -8.94 -4.20 8.46
C TYR A 30 -9.59 -5.14 7.44
N PHE A 31 -9.51 -4.76 6.17
CA PHE A 31 -10.12 -5.55 5.10
C PHE A 31 -9.21 -6.69 4.66
N PHE A 32 -9.57 -7.91 5.04
CA PHE A 32 -8.96 -9.14 4.54
C PHE A 32 -9.95 -9.86 3.61
N THR A 33 -9.80 -9.61 2.31
CA THR A 33 -10.72 -10.10 1.27
C THR A 33 -10.23 -11.40 0.64
N PHE A 34 -11.07 -12.01 -0.21
CA PHE A 34 -10.74 -13.23 -0.95
C PHE A 34 -9.42 -13.09 -1.74
N ASP A 35 -9.26 -12.00 -2.50
CA ASP A 35 -8.04 -11.75 -3.26
C ASP A 35 -6.81 -11.70 -2.35
N GLY A 36 -6.96 -11.13 -1.15
CA GLY A 36 -5.87 -11.09 -0.21
C GLY A 36 -5.51 -12.43 0.44
N ALA A 37 -6.52 -13.23 0.75
CA ALA A 37 -6.29 -14.60 1.20
C ALA A 37 -5.60 -15.45 0.12
N ARG A 38 -6.05 -15.33 -1.13
CA ARG A 38 -5.44 -15.98 -2.30
C ARG A 38 -3.98 -15.57 -2.41
N ASP A 39 -3.69 -14.27 -2.46
CA ASP A 39 -2.34 -13.74 -2.67
C ASP A 39 -1.40 -14.18 -1.54
N LEU A 40 -1.89 -14.21 -0.29
CA LEU A 40 -1.13 -14.72 0.85
C LEU A 40 -0.72 -16.19 0.66
N ILE A 41 -1.60 -17.04 0.13
CA ILE A 41 -1.29 -18.45 -0.15
C ILE A 41 -0.22 -18.56 -1.24
N TRP A 42 -0.25 -17.69 -2.25
CA TRP A 42 0.79 -17.65 -3.28
C TRP A 42 2.14 -17.28 -2.68
N VAL A 43 2.19 -16.23 -1.86
CA VAL A 43 3.42 -15.79 -1.18
C VAL A 43 3.94 -16.88 -0.25
N LYS A 44 3.06 -17.53 0.52
CA LYS A 44 3.39 -18.70 1.35
C LYS A 44 4.05 -19.81 0.53
N ASN A 45 3.52 -20.11 -0.67
CA ASN A 45 4.10 -21.12 -1.56
C ASN A 45 5.51 -20.74 -2.03
N GLN A 46 5.74 -19.45 -2.29
CA GLN A 46 7.05 -18.95 -2.69
C GLN A 46 8.07 -19.04 -1.54
N VAL A 47 7.67 -18.67 -0.32
CA VAL A 47 8.57 -18.58 0.83
C VAL A 47 8.76 -19.93 1.51
N ASP A 48 7.68 -20.56 1.99
CA ASP A 48 7.77 -21.74 2.86
C ASP A 48 8.17 -23.00 2.09
N PHE A 49 7.78 -23.08 0.82
CA PHE A 49 8.04 -24.25 -0.02
C PHE A 49 9.13 -24.01 -1.07
N LEU A 50 9.75 -22.82 -1.08
CA LEU A 50 10.80 -22.42 -2.01
C LEU A 50 10.39 -22.58 -3.49
N LYS A 51 9.13 -22.26 -3.81
CA LYS A 51 8.56 -22.35 -5.17
C LYS A 51 8.24 -20.96 -5.72
N PRO A 52 9.24 -20.18 -6.17
CA PRO A 52 9.00 -18.86 -6.72
C PRO A 52 8.18 -18.94 -8.00
N SER A 53 6.98 -18.37 -7.99
CA SER A 53 6.14 -18.23 -9.19
C SER A 53 6.74 -17.26 -10.19
N LEU A 54 6.76 -17.65 -11.46
CA LEU A 54 7.07 -16.78 -12.62
C LEU A 54 5.80 -16.25 -13.30
N ILE A 55 4.66 -16.89 -13.04
CA ILE A 55 3.34 -16.54 -13.55
C ILE A 55 2.41 -16.50 -12.33
N GLY A 56 1.63 -15.43 -12.18
CA GLY A 56 0.66 -15.28 -11.11
C GLY A 56 -0.61 -16.12 -11.33
N PRO A 57 -1.61 -15.99 -10.45
CA PRO A 57 -2.90 -16.61 -10.65
C PRO A 57 -3.58 -16.12 -11.94
N TRP A 58 -4.45 -16.97 -12.49
CA TRP A 58 -5.44 -16.57 -13.48
C TRP A 58 -6.31 -15.42 -12.95
N GLY A 59 -6.60 -14.45 -13.82
CA GLY A 59 -7.56 -13.38 -13.54
C GLY A 59 -8.99 -13.78 -13.88
N SER A 60 -9.89 -12.79 -13.92
CA SER A 60 -11.29 -12.98 -14.29
C SER A 60 -11.50 -13.36 -15.76
N ILE A 61 -10.45 -13.31 -16.58
CA ILE A 61 -10.46 -13.70 -18.00
C ILE A 61 -9.64 -14.98 -18.13
N THR A 62 -10.27 -16.05 -18.60
CA THR A 62 -9.60 -17.34 -18.82
C THR A 62 -8.41 -17.18 -19.77
N GLY A 63 -7.26 -17.72 -19.36
CA GLY A 63 -6.01 -17.64 -20.14
C GLY A 63 -5.22 -16.35 -19.94
N VAL A 64 -5.74 -15.38 -19.16
CA VAL A 64 -5.01 -14.17 -18.77
C VAL A 64 -4.52 -14.32 -17.34
N PHE A 65 -3.22 -14.17 -17.15
CA PHE A 65 -2.55 -14.35 -15.85
C PHE A 65 -1.95 -13.04 -15.37
N PHE A 66 -1.95 -12.84 -14.06
CA PHE A 66 -1.23 -11.72 -13.45
C PHE A 66 0.29 -11.94 -13.51
N GLY A 67 1.05 -10.85 -13.54
CA GLY A 67 2.50 -10.90 -13.40
C GLY A 67 2.93 -11.31 -11.97
N PRO A 68 4.13 -11.87 -11.79
CA PRO A 68 4.59 -12.37 -10.49
C PRO A 68 5.09 -11.25 -9.55
N LEU A 69 5.35 -10.05 -10.08
CA LEU A 69 6.05 -8.97 -9.39
C LEU A 69 5.41 -8.60 -8.04
N TRP A 70 4.08 -8.53 -8.00
CA TRP A 70 3.35 -8.20 -6.79
C TRP A 70 3.60 -9.22 -5.67
N PHE A 71 3.54 -10.51 -6.00
CA PHE A 71 3.80 -11.59 -5.04
C PHE A 71 5.24 -11.55 -4.52
N TRP A 72 6.21 -11.25 -5.40
CA TRP A 72 7.60 -11.08 -4.96
C TRP A 72 7.77 -9.93 -3.99
N ILE A 73 7.13 -8.77 -4.25
CA ILE A 73 7.15 -7.64 -3.31
C ILE A 73 6.57 -8.04 -1.95
N LEU A 74 5.50 -8.83 -1.94
CA LEU A 74 4.81 -9.28 -0.73
C LEU A 74 5.56 -10.35 0.07
N THR A 75 6.54 -11.04 -0.53
CA THR A 75 7.44 -11.93 0.23
C THR A 75 8.18 -11.17 1.34
N ILE A 76 8.46 -9.88 1.14
CA ILE A 76 9.19 -9.05 2.12
C ILE A 76 8.39 -8.92 3.43
N PRO A 77 7.17 -8.35 3.45
CA PRO A 77 6.38 -8.29 4.68
C PRO A 77 5.96 -9.66 5.20
N TYR A 78 5.81 -10.66 4.34
CA TYR A 78 5.52 -12.02 4.77
C TYR A 78 6.66 -12.61 5.63
N ILE A 79 7.91 -12.51 5.17
CA ILE A 79 9.08 -12.98 5.91
C ILE A 79 9.24 -12.21 7.22
N LEU A 80 9.08 -10.88 7.19
CA LEU A 80 9.20 -10.04 8.38
C LEU A 80 8.08 -10.29 9.41
N GLY A 81 6.87 -10.56 8.93
CA GLY A 81 5.68 -10.78 9.77
C GLY A 81 5.38 -12.24 10.09
N GLY A 82 6.20 -13.20 9.63
CA GLY A 82 5.92 -14.63 9.80
C GLY A 82 4.58 -15.07 9.20
N GLY A 83 4.15 -14.42 8.12
CA GLY A 83 2.85 -14.65 7.48
C GLY A 83 1.64 -13.99 8.15
N ASP A 84 1.84 -13.12 9.15
CA ASP A 84 0.76 -12.34 9.75
C ASP A 84 0.14 -11.38 8.71
N PRO A 85 -1.16 -11.50 8.39
CA PRO A 85 -1.78 -10.66 7.37
C PRO A 85 -1.81 -9.17 7.78
N ARG A 86 -1.74 -8.83 9.08
CA ARG A 86 -1.67 -7.43 9.54
C ARG A 86 -0.42 -6.73 9.04
N ILE A 87 0.72 -7.42 9.06
CA ILE A 87 2.01 -6.87 8.61
C ILE A 87 2.00 -6.64 7.10
N ILE A 88 1.33 -7.53 6.37
CA ILE A 88 1.17 -7.43 4.92
C ILE A 88 0.26 -6.25 4.57
N THR A 89 -0.86 -6.09 5.27
CA THR A 89 -1.73 -4.91 5.13
C THR A 89 -1.03 -3.62 5.46
N LEU A 90 -0.29 -3.58 6.57
CA LEU A 90 0.48 -2.40 6.94
C LEU A 90 1.51 -2.03 5.87
N PHE A 91 2.20 -3.03 5.32
CA PHE A 91 3.16 -2.83 4.23
C PHE A 91 2.47 -2.29 2.97
N SER A 92 1.35 -2.87 2.56
CA SER A 92 0.58 -2.41 1.39
C SER A 92 0.08 -0.97 1.56
N GLY A 93 -0.45 -0.63 2.74
CA GLY A 93 -0.88 0.73 3.06
C GLY A 93 0.29 1.73 3.04
N LEU A 94 1.45 1.35 3.58
CA LEU A 94 2.66 2.17 3.52
C LEU A 94 3.18 2.34 2.09
N LEU A 95 3.08 1.30 1.26
CA LEU A 95 3.45 1.36 -0.16
C LEU A 95 2.55 2.36 -0.90
N ILE A 96 1.23 2.29 -0.70
CA ILE A 96 0.27 3.27 -1.25
C ILE A 96 0.63 4.69 -0.78
N PHE A 97 0.86 4.90 0.52
CA PHE A 97 1.27 6.20 1.06
C PHE A 97 2.59 6.71 0.44
N SER A 98 3.54 5.82 0.18
CA SER A 98 4.82 6.18 -0.44
C SER A 98 4.65 6.70 -1.87
N THR A 99 3.63 6.25 -2.60
CA THR A 99 3.36 6.75 -3.97
C THR A 99 3.01 8.23 -3.98
N GLY A 100 2.30 8.74 -2.97
CA GLY A 100 2.01 10.17 -2.82
C GLY A 100 3.28 11.00 -2.62
N ILE A 101 4.22 10.48 -1.82
CA ILE A 101 5.54 11.10 -1.61
C ILE A 101 6.32 11.12 -2.93
N ILE A 102 6.35 10.01 -3.66
CA ILE A 102 7.02 9.92 -4.97
C ILE A 102 6.40 10.93 -5.95
N ALA A 103 5.07 11.00 -6.04
CA ALA A 103 4.36 11.95 -6.88
C ALA A 103 4.74 13.41 -6.55
N TYR A 104 4.86 13.76 -5.26
CA TYR A 104 5.34 15.07 -4.83
C TYR A 104 6.74 15.38 -5.38
N TYR A 105 7.69 14.46 -5.26
CA TYR A 105 9.07 14.68 -5.73
C TYR A 105 9.19 14.81 -7.24
N LEU A 106 8.33 14.12 -8.00
CA LEU A 106 8.25 14.24 -9.46
C LEU A 106 7.61 15.56 -9.87
N LEU A 107 6.47 15.93 -9.30
CA LEU A 107 5.70 17.09 -9.70
C LEU A 107 6.29 18.42 -9.22
N LYS A 108 6.95 18.46 -8.06
CA LYS A 108 7.43 19.72 -7.46
C LYS A 108 8.44 20.47 -8.33
N LYS A 109 9.14 19.75 -9.22
CA LYS A 109 10.11 20.31 -10.17
C LYS A 109 9.44 21.13 -11.27
N HIS A 110 8.20 20.79 -11.63
CA HIS A 110 7.44 21.43 -12.70
C HIS A 110 6.40 22.40 -12.13
N LEU A 111 5.62 21.97 -11.15
CA LEU A 111 4.50 22.72 -10.58
C LEU A 111 4.42 22.48 -9.07
N PHE A 112 5.05 23.34 -8.29
CA PHE A 112 5.10 23.21 -6.82
C PHE A 112 3.71 23.18 -6.18
N SER A 113 2.80 24.06 -6.60
CA SER A 113 1.44 24.14 -6.04
C SER A 113 0.68 22.84 -6.28
N LEU A 114 0.75 22.29 -7.50
CA LEU A 114 0.11 21.02 -7.83
C LEU A 114 0.69 19.89 -6.96
N ALA A 115 2.02 19.77 -6.90
CA ALA A 115 2.68 18.77 -6.06
C ALA A 115 2.26 18.86 -4.59
N PHE A 116 2.21 20.08 -4.04
CA PHE A 116 1.80 20.34 -2.68
C PHE A 116 0.36 19.87 -2.41
N PHE A 117 -0.59 20.27 -3.27
CA PHE A 117 -1.99 19.88 -3.11
C PHE A 117 -2.20 18.39 -3.35
N THR A 118 -1.53 17.78 -4.33
CA THR A 118 -1.56 16.32 -4.54
C THR A 118 -1.11 15.56 -3.30
N LEU A 119 -0.04 16.01 -2.63
CA LEU A 119 0.46 15.34 -1.42
C LEU A 119 -0.50 15.49 -0.23
N VAL A 120 -0.94 16.72 0.05
CA VAL A 120 -1.83 17.01 1.19
C VAL A 120 -3.17 16.31 1.01
N LEU A 121 -3.80 16.50 -0.15
CA LEU A 121 -5.08 15.84 -0.47
C LEU A 121 -4.91 14.32 -0.55
N GLY A 122 -3.75 13.83 -1.01
CA GLY A 122 -3.44 12.42 -1.06
C GLY A 122 -3.49 11.77 0.33
N PHE A 123 -2.82 12.37 1.31
CA PHE A 123 -2.78 11.85 2.69
C PHE A 123 -4.11 11.96 3.44
N THR A 124 -5.00 12.88 3.04
CA THR A 124 -6.31 13.05 3.67
C THR A 124 -7.48 12.50 2.86
N SER A 125 -7.22 11.92 1.69
CA SER A 125 -8.26 11.44 0.79
C SER A 125 -8.90 10.18 1.37
N PRO A 126 -10.24 10.15 1.58
CA PRO A 126 -10.92 8.96 2.06
C PRO A 126 -10.69 7.73 1.15
N ALA A 127 -10.56 7.95 -0.15
CA ALA A 127 -10.28 6.87 -1.10
C ALA A 127 -8.89 6.26 -0.88
N ILE A 128 -7.85 7.09 -0.68
CA ILE A 128 -6.48 6.60 -0.44
C ILE A 128 -6.38 5.94 0.94
N LEU A 129 -7.02 6.52 1.95
CA LEU A 129 -7.06 5.97 3.30
C LEU A 129 -7.76 4.60 3.32
N SER A 130 -8.92 4.48 2.68
CA SER A 130 -9.64 3.21 2.55
C SER A 130 -8.80 2.17 1.80
N LEU A 131 -8.17 2.53 0.68
CA LEU A 131 -7.27 1.62 -0.06
C LEU A 131 -6.07 1.16 0.79
N SER A 132 -5.61 1.99 1.72
CA SER A 132 -4.47 1.67 2.60
C SER A 132 -4.82 0.66 3.71
N GLU A 133 -6.10 0.41 3.96
CA GLU A 133 -6.58 -0.61 4.90
C GLU A 133 -6.75 -1.99 4.24
N PHE A 134 -6.60 -2.08 2.92
CA PHE A 134 -6.62 -3.36 2.23
C PHE A 134 -5.25 -4.00 2.24
N ALA A 135 -5.24 -5.31 2.47
CA ALA A 135 -4.03 -6.09 2.37
C ALA A 135 -3.43 -6.05 0.95
N PHE A 136 -4.28 -5.83 -0.06
CA PHE A 136 -3.94 -5.91 -1.48
C PHE A 136 -4.83 -4.96 -2.31
N SER A 137 -4.36 -4.62 -3.51
CA SER A 137 -5.11 -3.77 -4.45
C SER A 137 -6.43 -4.44 -4.84
N GLN A 138 -7.56 -3.79 -4.53
CA GLN A 138 -8.85 -4.14 -5.13
C GLN A 138 -8.84 -3.62 -6.58
N HIS A 139 -8.92 -4.54 -7.54
CA HIS A 139 -9.14 -4.22 -8.95
C HIS A 139 -10.63 -4.00 -9.23
#